data_AF-A0A951TCP1-F1
#
_entry.id   AF-A0A951TCP1-F1
#
_cell.length_a   1.000
_cell.length_b   1.000
_cell.length_c   1.000
_cell.angle_alpha   90.00
_cell.angle_beta   90.00
_cell.angle_gamma   90.00
#
_symmetry.space_group_name_H-M   'P 1'
#
loop_
_entity.id
_entity.type
_entity.pdbx_description
1 polymer ?
#
loop_
_entity_poly.entity_id
_entity_poly.type
_entity_poly.pdbx_seq_one_letter_code
_entity_poly.pdbx_strand_id
1 'polypeptide(L)'
;MTVRCGHAAGGVTLEEKALVEAPRLPVLRGARKVMTGRGCFENNLGIWLPGPGTVSWSGLSPVPGTWRLRFELRQSEQSAEGDDLEGAYRITVNGRKMPLDWTKKGVFNTGNAWFGHAETGLVALVGDPAEILIETARSWCAIRPEIVLLPAE
;
A
#
# COMPACT_ATOMS: atom_id res chain seq x y z
N MET A 1 -10.69 -7.86 47.69
CA MET A 1 -11.23 -7.05 46.58
C MET A 1 -10.37 -7.33 45.36
N THR A 2 -10.79 -8.27 44.52
CA THR A 2 -9.96 -8.83 43.44
C THR A 2 -10.40 -8.21 42.12
N VAL A 3 -9.60 -7.28 41.58
CA VAL A 3 -9.83 -6.73 40.26
C VAL A 3 -9.33 -7.74 39.24
N ARG A 4 -10.25 -8.38 38.51
CA ARG A 4 -9.93 -9.19 37.33
C ARG A 4 -9.75 -8.25 36.15
N CYS A 5 -8.53 -8.14 35.64
CA CYS A 5 -8.27 -7.57 34.32
C CYS A 5 -8.86 -8.51 33.26
N GLY A 6 -9.94 -8.06 32.59
CA GLY A 6 -10.47 -8.72 31.41
C GLY A 6 -9.49 -8.57 30.26
N HIS A 7 -8.86 -9.68 29.85
CA HIS A 7 -8.27 -9.80 28.52
C HIS A 7 -9.41 -9.74 27.52
N ALA A 8 -9.52 -8.65 26.77
CA ALA A 8 -10.30 -8.64 25.54
C ALA A 8 -9.54 -9.52 24.54
N ALA A 9 -10.06 -10.73 24.31
CA ALA A 9 -9.65 -11.54 23.17
C ALA A 9 -10.01 -10.75 21.90
N GLY A 10 -9.01 -10.19 21.23
CA GLY A 10 -9.15 -9.52 19.94
C GLY A 10 -9.62 -10.53 18.90
N GLY A 11 -10.94 -10.63 18.72
CA GLY A 11 -11.51 -11.35 17.60
C GLY A 11 -11.15 -10.63 16.30
N VAL A 12 -10.46 -11.32 15.41
CA VAL A 12 -10.22 -10.85 14.05
C VAL A 12 -11.58 -10.58 13.40
N THR A 13 -11.82 -9.34 13.01
CA THR A 13 -13.05 -8.91 12.35
C THR A 13 -13.23 -9.62 11.01
N LEU A 14 -14.47 -9.72 10.51
CA LEU A 14 -14.74 -10.35 9.21
C LEU A 14 -14.01 -9.64 8.06
N GLU A 15 -13.85 -8.32 8.16
CA GLU A 15 -13.04 -7.53 7.24
C GLU A 15 -11.56 -7.93 7.29
N GLU A 16 -11.00 -8.09 8.49
CA GLU A 16 -9.61 -8.54 8.66
C GLU A 16 -9.39 -9.98 8.14
N LYS A 17 -10.37 -10.88 8.29
CA LYS A 17 -10.31 -12.22 7.67
C LYS A 17 -10.34 -12.15 6.15
N ALA A 18 -11.25 -11.36 5.58
CA ALA A 18 -11.34 -11.16 4.14
C ALA A 18 -10.04 -10.54 3.57
N LEU A 19 -9.37 -9.68 4.33
CA LEU A 19 -8.06 -9.14 4.00
C LEU A 19 -6.94 -10.19 3.93
N VAL A 20 -6.96 -11.16 4.85
CA VAL A 20 -5.95 -12.24 4.86
C VAL A 20 -6.09 -13.12 3.63
N GLU A 21 -7.33 -13.40 3.23
CA GLU A 21 -7.69 -14.24 2.08
C GLU A 21 -7.67 -13.49 0.74
N ALA A 22 -7.63 -12.16 0.76
CA ALA A 22 -7.64 -11.34 -0.44
C ALA A 22 -6.44 -11.69 -1.36
N PRO A 23 -6.69 -11.84 -2.68
CA PRO A 23 -5.61 -12.10 -3.61
C PRO A 23 -4.60 -10.94 -3.59
N ARG A 24 -3.33 -11.29 -3.55
CA ARG A 24 -2.21 -10.35 -3.70
C ARG A 24 -1.75 -10.37 -5.14
N LEU A 25 -1.29 -9.24 -5.65
CA LEU A 25 -0.67 -9.19 -6.97
C LEU A 25 0.56 -10.11 -7.00
N PRO A 26 0.51 -11.25 -7.70
CA PRO A 26 1.61 -12.20 -7.69
C PRO A 26 2.81 -11.61 -8.45
N VAL A 27 3.98 -11.69 -7.83
CA VAL A 27 5.23 -11.35 -8.49
C VAL A 27 5.63 -12.54 -9.37
N LEU A 28 5.56 -12.39 -10.70
CA LEU A 28 6.02 -13.46 -11.61
C LEU A 28 7.53 -13.67 -11.49
N ARG A 29 7.98 -14.86 -11.91
CA ARG A 29 9.41 -15.09 -12.11
C ARG A 29 9.93 -14.12 -13.18
N GLY A 30 10.90 -13.29 -12.80
CA GLY A 30 11.45 -12.24 -13.68
C GLY A 30 10.76 -10.88 -13.55
N ALA A 31 9.74 -10.75 -12.69
CA ALA A 31 9.21 -9.45 -12.31
C ALA A 31 10.32 -8.58 -11.72
N ARG A 32 10.30 -7.30 -12.08
CA ARG A 32 11.35 -6.36 -11.74
C ARG A 32 10.78 -5.26 -10.87
N LYS A 33 11.47 -4.97 -9.77
CA LYS A 33 11.27 -3.77 -8.98
C LYS A 33 12.39 -2.80 -9.24
N VAL A 34 12.06 -1.54 -9.50
CA VAL A 34 13.03 -0.45 -9.69
C VAL A 34 12.67 0.67 -8.74
N MET A 35 13.68 1.20 -8.05
CA MET A 35 13.55 2.35 -7.18
C MET A 35 14.45 3.45 -7.68
N THR A 36 13.93 4.69 -7.71
CA THR A 36 14.71 5.87 -8.03
C THR A 36 14.43 6.96 -7.00
N GLY A 37 15.40 7.84 -6.79
CA GLY A 37 15.31 8.88 -5.77
C GLY A 37 16.55 8.88 -4.87
N ARG A 38 16.83 10.04 -4.27
CA ARG A 38 18.04 10.21 -3.47
C ARG A 38 17.94 9.38 -2.18
N GLY A 39 18.85 8.42 -2.03
CA GLY A 39 18.98 7.62 -0.82
C GLY A 39 17.78 6.71 -0.55
N CYS A 40 17.01 6.35 -1.57
CA CYS A 40 15.93 5.37 -1.41
C CYS A 40 16.50 4.02 -0.96
N PHE A 41 15.81 3.33 -0.06
CA PHE A 41 16.21 2.02 0.44
C PHE A 41 15.00 1.17 0.77
N GLU A 42 15.22 -0.14 0.89
CA GLU A 42 14.21 -1.11 1.30
C GLU A 42 14.72 -1.88 2.51
N ASN A 43 13.82 -2.15 3.44
CA ASN A 43 14.05 -3.05 4.56
C ASN A 43 12.79 -3.89 4.82
N ASN A 44 12.79 -4.65 5.91
CA ASN A 44 11.65 -5.48 6.31
C ASN A 44 10.38 -4.67 6.67
N LEU A 45 10.49 -3.36 6.89
CA LEU A 45 9.35 -2.49 7.20
C LEU A 45 8.74 -1.86 5.94
N GLY A 46 9.52 -1.76 4.86
CA GLY A 46 9.02 -1.29 3.57
C GLY A 46 10.07 -0.59 2.73
N ILE A 47 9.58 0.11 1.72
CA ILE A 47 10.36 0.91 0.79
C ILE A 47 10.29 2.37 1.23
N TRP A 48 11.44 2.96 1.47
CA TRP A 48 11.59 4.30 2.00
C TRP A 48 12.15 5.23 0.93
N LEU A 49 11.50 6.40 0.76
CA LEU A 49 11.91 7.45 -0.15
C LEU A 49 12.18 8.74 0.66
N PRO A 50 13.42 8.93 1.17
CA PRO A 50 13.77 10.14 1.95
C PRO A 50 13.64 11.45 1.18
N GLY A 51 13.67 11.41 -0.16
CA GLY A 51 13.29 12.51 -1.03
C GLY A 51 12.27 12.06 -2.08
N PRO A 52 11.74 12.99 -2.90
CA PRO A 52 10.92 12.66 -4.05
C PRO A 52 11.60 11.60 -4.93
N GLY A 53 10.81 10.63 -5.38
CA GLY A 53 11.34 9.48 -6.12
C GLY A 53 10.24 8.60 -6.66
N THR A 54 10.63 7.44 -7.16
CA THR A 54 9.70 6.47 -7.73
C THR A 54 9.99 5.05 -7.29
N VAL A 55 8.94 4.25 -7.25
CA VAL A 55 9.02 2.79 -7.14
C VAL A 55 8.15 2.20 -8.23
N SER A 56 8.72 1.33 -9.06
CA SER A 56 7.97 0.62 -10.08
C SER A 56 8.10 -0.88 -9.93
N TRP A 57 7.02 -1.59 -10.22
CA TRP A 57 6.97 -3.03 -10.39
C TRP A 57 6.49 -3.33 -11.80
N SER A 58 7.24 -4.13 -12.55
CA SER A 58 6.88 -4.57 -13.90
C SER A 58 6.92 -6.08 -14.00
N GLY A 59 6.10 -6.66 -14.88
CA GLY A 59 6.01 -8.11 -15.03
C GLY A 59 5.23 -8.77 -13.90
N LEU A 60 4.26 -8.06 -13.29
CA LEU A 60 3.36 -8.66 -12.30
C LEU A 60 2.34 -9.55 -12.99
N SER A 61 1.92 -10.64 -12.33
CA SER A 61 0.97 -11.56 -12.96
C SER A 61 -0.33 -10.83 -13.26
N PRO A 62 -0.91 -10.98 -14.47
CA PRO A 62 -2.28 -10.59 -14.67
C PRO A 62 -3.14 -11.41 -13.72
N VAL A 63 -4.08 -10.75 -13.04
CA VAL A 63 -5.14 -11.40 -12.27
C VAL A 63 -6.43 -10.99 -12.95
N PRO A 64 -6.95 -11.81 -13.88
CA PRO A 64 -8.10 -11.44 -14.70
C PRO A 64 -9.26 -10.94 -13.84
N GLY A 65 -9.71 -9.72 -14.13
CA GLY A 65 -10.82 -9.10 -13.40
C GLY A 65 -10.68 -7.59 -13.31
N THR A 66 -11.69 -7.00 -12.66
CA THR A 66 -11.69 -5.59 -12.30
C THR A 66 -11.48 -5.49 -10.80
N TRP A 67 -10.46 -4.74 -10.40
CA TRP A 67 -9.96 -4.68 -9.03
C TRP A 67 -9.77 -3.24 -8.57
N ARG A 68 -9.83 -3.00 -7.26
CA ARG A 68 -9.11 -1.89 -6.64
C ARG A 68 -7.77 -2.40 -6.13
N LEU A 69 -6.73 -1.59 -6.27
CA LEU A 69 -5.44 -1.88 -5.66
C LEU A 69 -5.37 -1.16 -4.32
N ARG A 70 -5.20 -1.91 -3.23
CA ARG A 70 -4.92 -1.33 -1.92
C ARG A 70 -3.43 -1.37 -1.64
N PHE A 71 -2.93 -0.22 -1.18
CA PHE A 71 -1.58 0.00 -0.71
C PHE A 71 -1.61 0.34 0.78
N GLU A 72 -0.56 -0.01 1.51
CA GLU A 72 -0.29 0.55 2.83
C GLU A 72 0.85 1.57 2.70
N LEU A 73 0.51 2.84 2.83
CA LEU A 73 1.36 3.99 2.56
C LEU A 73 1.57 4.80 3.82
N ARG A 74 2.75 5.41 3.98
CA ARG A 74 2.97 6.35 5.07
C ARG A 74 2.12 7.60 4.84
N GLN A 75 1.16 7.83 5.73
CA GLN A 75 0.22 8.96 5.64
C GLN A 75 0.69 10.18 6.44
N SER A 76 1.50 9.98 7.48
CA SER A 76 1.86 11.05 8.41
C SER A 76 3.19 10.80 9.12
N GLU A 77 3.84 11.92 9.48
CA GLU A 77 4.97 11.94 10.40
C GLU A 77 4.58 12.26 11.86
N GLN A 78 3.33 12.66 12.09
CA GLN A 78 2.91 13.32 13.33
C GLN A 78 1.99 12.43 14.17
N SER A 79 0.98 11.82 13.56
CA SER A 79 -0.04 11.05 14.28
C SER A 79 -0.74 10.00 13.41
N ALA A 80 -1.51 9.12 14.08
CA ALA A 80 -2.32 8.09 13.43
C ALA A 80 -3.48 8.66 12.58
N GLU A 81 -3.82 9.94 12.76
CA GLU A 81 -4.93 10.63 12.13
C GLU A 81 -4.45 11.68 11.13
N GLY A 82 -3.17 12.04 11.18
CA GLY A 82 -2.54 13.02 10.31
C GLY A 82 -2.60 12.64 8.83
N ASP A 83 -2.54 13.66 7.98
CA ASP A 83 -2.74 13.57 6.54
C ASP A 83 -1.63 14.27 5.71
N ASP A 84 -0.53 14.65 6.38
CA ASP A 84 0.51 15.48 5.80
C ASP A 84 1.25 14.83 4.61
N LEU A 85 1.11 13.53 4.38
CA LEU A 85 1.65 12.83 3.22
C LEU A 85 0.58 12.28 2.27
N GLU A 86 -0.71 12.47 2.53
CA GLU A 86 -1.78 11.88 1.69
C GLU A 86 -1.72 12.32 0.22
N GLY A 87 -1.46 13.61 0.00
CA GLY A 87 -1.29 14.18 -1.34
C GLY A 87 0.09 13.97 -1.96
N ALA A 88 0.99 13.21 -1.32
CA ALA A 88 2.35 13.01 -1.79
C ALA A 88 2.47 11.88 -2.84
N TYR A 89 1.47 11.00 -2.95
CA TYR A 89 1.55 9.80 -3.77
C TYR A 89 0.77 9.96 -5.08
N ARG A 90 1.35 9.47 -6.18
CA ARG A 90 0.67 9.28 -7.46
C ARG A 90 0.86 7.86 -7.93
N ILE A 91 -0.24 7.17 -8.22
CA ILE A 91 -0.22 5.78 -8.66
C ILE A 91 -0.55 5.74 -10.16
N THR A 92 0.27 5.01 -10.90
CA THR A 92 0.05 4.69 -12.31
C THR A 92 0.00 3.18 -12.46
N VAL A 93 -1.02 2.66 -13.15
CA VAL A 93 -1.16 1.23 -13.45
C VAL A 93 -1.26 1.06 -14.95
N ASN A 94 -0.38 0.27 -15.55
CA ASN A 94 -0.29 0.07 -17.00
C ASN A 94 -0.29 1.40 -17.79
N GLY A 95 0.48 2.39 -17.30
CA GLY A 95 0.57 3.73 -17.90
C GLY A 95 -0.61 4.67 -17.61
N ARG A 96 -1.68 4.21 -16.93
CA ARG A 96 -2.83 5.04 -16.56
C ARG A 96 -2.71 5.56 -15.13
N LYS A 97 -2.79 6.88 -14.96
CA LYS A 97 -2.90 7.51 -13.63
C LYS A 97 -4.21 7.12 -12.97
N MET A 98 -4.12 6.64 -11.73
CA MET A 98 -5.27 6.21 -10.95
C MET A 98 -5.63 7.28 -9.91
N PRO A 99 -6.93 7.55 -9.68
CA PRO A 99 -7.34 8.25 -8.46
C PRO A 99 -6.98 7.39 -7.26
N LEU A 100 -6.70 8.04 -6.13
CA LEU A 100 -6.28 7.39 -4.89
C LEU A 100 -7.13 7.95 -3.74
N ASP A 101 -7.84 7.06 -3.04
CA ASP A 101 -8.69 7.39 -1.91
C ASP A 101 -8.15 6.72 -0.63
N TRP A 102 -8.05 7.47 0.46
CA TRP A 102 -7.62 6.94 1.76
C TRP A 102 -8.82 6.31 2.48
N THR A 103 -8.77 5.00 2.70
CA THR A 103 -9.90 4.24 3.27
C THR A 103 -9.76 3.96 4.76
N LYS A 104 -8.51 3.92 5.27
CA LYS A 104 -8.27 3.71 6.71
C LYS A 104 -6.96 4.36 7.14
N LYS A 105 -6.99 5.06 8.27
CA LYS A 105 -5.81 5.71 8.84
C LYS A 105 -5.23 4.95 10.04
N GLY A 106 -3.95 5.14 10.31
CA GLY A 106 -3.30 4.65 11.52
C GLY A 106 -3.27 3.12 11.64
N VAL A 107 -3.17 2.41 10.52
CA VAL A 107 -3.23 0.94 10.46
C VAL A 107 -1.96 0.27 10.99
N PHE A 108 -0.84 0.99 10.94
CA PHE A 108 0.46 0.54 11.41
C PHE A 108 1.33 1.75 11.72
N ASN A 109 2.31 1.59 12.62
CA ASN A 109 3.34 2.59 12.83
C ASN A 109 4.71 1.99 13.16
N THR A 110 5.75 2.73 12.80
CA THR A 110 7.13 2.43 13.21
C THR A 110 7.88 3.74 13.44
N GLY A 111 8.31 3.98 14.69
CA GLY A 111 8.82 5.29 15.09
C GLY A 111 7.77 6.38 14.86
N ASN A 112 8.14 7.43 14.13
CA ASN A 112 7.25 8.53 13.73
C ASN A 112 6.58 8.29 12.36
N ALA A 113 6.68 7.10 11.78
CA ALA A 113 6.02 6.79 10.51
C ALA A 113 4.67 6.13 10.77
N TRP A 114 3.60 6.88 10.51
CA TRP A 114 2.23 6.40 10.58
C TRP A 114 1.74 6.01 9.19
N PHE A 115 1.13 4.84 9.08
CA PHE A 115 0.66 4.25 7.83
C PHE A 115 -0.86 4.19 7.78
N GLY A 116 -1.40 4.29 6.58
CA GLY A 116 -2.82 4.13 6.26
C GLY A 116 -2.99 3.26 5.02
N HIS A 117 -4.22 2.81 4.81
CA HIS A 117 -4.64 2.18 3.57
C HIS A 117 -5.12 3.23 2.58
N ALA A 118 -4.60 3.13 1.36
CA ALA A 118 -5.05 3.90 0.21
C ALA A 118 -5.41 2.96 -0.93
N GLU A 119 -6.52 3.24 -1.60
CA GLU A 119 -7.10 2.41 -2.65
C GLU A 119 -7.21 3.17 -3.96
N THR A 120 -6.94 2.49 -5.07
CA THR A 120 -7.19 3.07 -6.39
C THR A 120 -8.66 3.02 -6.76
N GLY A 121 -9.04 3.83 -7.74
CA GLY A 121 -10.20 3.51 -8.58
C GLY A 121 -10.08 2.12 -9.25
N LEU A 122 -11.18 1.66 -9.83
CA LEU A 122 -11.24 0.35 -10.51
C LEU A 122 -10.23 0.27 -11.67
N VAL A 123 -9.47 -0.83 -11.69
CA VAL A 123 -8.52 -1.19 -12.74
C VAL A 123 -8.82 -2.58 -13.29
N ALA A 124 -8.88 -2.69 -14.62
CA ALA A 124 -8.94 -3.98 -15.29
C ALA A 124 -7.52 -4.54 -15.45
N LEU A 125 -7.27 -5.71 -14.86
CA LEU A 125 -5.99 -6.42 -14.97
C LEU A 125 -6.19 -7.64 -15.89
N VAL A 126 -6.18 -7.42 -17.20
CA VAL A 126 -6.47 -8.47 -18.21
C VAL A 126 -5.35 -8.58 -19.24
N GLY A 127 -5.05 -9.81 -19.65
CA GLY A 127 -4.10 -10.10 -20.74
C GLY A 127 -2.64 -10.00 -20.31
N ASP A 128 -2.11 -8.79 -20.34
CA ASP A 128 -0.67 -8.54 -20.20
C ASP A 128 -0.21 -8.49 -18.73
N PRO A 129 1.08 -8.78 -18.46
CA PRO A 129 1.67 -8.54 -17.15
C PRO A 129 1.47 -7.09 -16.72
N ALA A 130 1.01 -6.91 -15.47
CA ALA A 130 0.74 -5.58 -14.96
C ALA A 130 2.04 -4.84 -14.62
N GLU A 131 1.98 -3.52 -14.78
CA GLU A 131 2.98 -2.57 -14.35
C GLU A 131 2.34 -1.58 -13.36
N ILE A 132 3.02 -1.33 -12.25
CA ILE A 132 2.61 -0.36 -11.24
C ILE A 132 3.78 0.58 -11.00
N LEU A 133 3.51 1.88 -11.04
CA LEU A 133 4.45 2.93 -10.70
C LEU A 133 3.84 3.80 -9.60
N ILE A 134 4.62 4.03 -8.55
CA ILE A 134 4.32 4.97 -7.48
C ILE A 134 5.35 6.09 -7.55
N GLU A 135 4.88 7.31 -7.71
CA GLU A 135 5.71 8.52 -7.64
C GLU A 135 5.42 9.26 -6.34
N THR A 136 6.47 9.75 -5.69
CA THR A 136 6.35 10.54 -4.46
C THR A 136 6.79 11.99 -4.71
N ALA A 137 5.98 12.95 -4.24
CA ALA A 137 6.23 14.38 -4.40
C ALA A 137 6.86 15.02 -3.14
N ARG A 138 6.87 14.31 -2.01
CA ARG A 138 7.41 14.80 -0.73
C ARG A 138 8.52 13.87 -0.24
N SER A 139 9.32 14.42 0.66
CA SER A 139 10.33 13.67 1.39
C SER A 139 9.70 12.69 2.37
N TRP A 140 10.47 11.65 2.70
CA TRP A 140 10.14 10.66 3.71
C TRP A 140 8.81 9.92 3.51
N CYS A 141 8.37 9.79 2.26
CA CYS A 141 7.32 8.84 1.90
C CYS A 141 7.80 7.41 2.10
N ALA A 142 6.87 6.52 2.42
CA ALA A 142 7.17 5.09 2.51
C ALA A 142 5.98 4.25 2.02
N ILE A 143 6.31 3.11 1.44
CA ILE A 143 5.37 2.17 0.85
C ILE A 143 5.66 0.80 1.45
N ARG A 144 4.66 0.16 2.04
CA ARG A 144 4.80 -1.26 2.38
C ARG A 144 4.64 -2.11 1.13
N PRO A 145 5.39 -3.21 1.00
CA PRO A 145 5.59 -3.89 -0.28
C PRO A 145 4.37 -4.69 -0.75
N GLU A 146 3.37 -4.91 0.11
CA GLU A 146 2.17 -5.67 -0.24
C GLU A 146 1.17 -4.79 -1.00
N ILE A 147 0.76 -5.27 -2.18
CA ILE A 147 -0.32 -4.70 -2.99
C ILE A 147 -1.46 -5.72 -2.99
N VAL A 148 -2.58 -5.34 -2.39
CA VAL A 148 -3.75 -6.22 -2.23
C VAL A 148 -4.78 -5.89 -3.29
N LEU A 149 -5.36 -6.93 -3.89
CA LEU A 149 -6.45 -6.81 -4.84
C LEU A 149 -7.78 -6.92 -4.11
N LEU A 150 -8.61 -5.90 -4.24
CA LEU A 150 -9.98 -5.91 -3.74
C LEU A 150 -10.95 -6.00 -4.91
N PRO A 151 -11.95 -6.88 -4.89
CA PRO A 151 -12.90 -7.01 -5.98
C PRO A 151 -13.70 -5.71 -6.18
N ALA A 152 -14.15 -5.47 -7.41
CA ALA A 152 -15.22 -4.51 -7.64
C ALA A 152 -16.50 -5.05 -6.99
N GLU A 153 -16.99 -4.37 -5.95
CA GLU A 153 -18.33 -4.63 -5.38
C GLU A 153 -19.44 -4.37 -6.40
#